data_AF-A0AAV5WAW8-F1
#
_entry.id   AF-A0AAV5WAW8-F1
#
_cell.length_a   1.000
_cell.length_b   1.000
_cell.length_c   1.000
_cell.angle_alpha   90.00
_cell.angle_beta   90.00
_cell.angle_gamma   90.00
#
_symmetry.space_group_name_H-M   'P 1'
#
loop_
_entity.id
_entity.type
_entity.pdbx_description
1 polymer ?
#
loop_
_entity_poly.entity_id
_entity_poly.type
_entity_poly.pdbx_seq_one_letter_code
_entity_poly.pdbx_strand_id
1 'polypeptide(L)'
;MGAVASTIGKIYIAVHRYFTLRSQQLTENVILALYSDTNSQLLLMQFAISILLFVHVWPAGFKYVFVGGVSIVGALDDATVLISKTIHISSYCIFIICNATFTFLSCRELMRVKRMVEENVDTARAIIRTQRNMILVVTACSISHFVKAAQQYDLFMVGVTLHAIQYPIKILQYPIANGLATYVSPVALVIFSATVRRRL
;
A
#
# COMPACT_ATOMS: atom_id res chain seq x y z
N MET A 1 10.98 2.95 7.56
CA MET A 1 10.35 1.73 8.10
C MET A 1 8.82 1.69 7.98
N GLY A 2 8.04 2.61 8.57
CA GLY A 2 6.56 2.55 8.52
C GLY A 2 5.95 2.46 7.10
N ALA A 3 6.66 2.95 6.10
CA ALA A 3 6.27 2.81 4.69
C ALA A 3 6.18 1.35 4.22
N VAL A 4 7.07 0.44 4.65
CA VAL A 4 7.05 -0.97 4.19
C VAL A 4 5.93 -1.75 4.85
N ALA A 5 5.72 -1.56 6.16
CA ALA A 5 4.56 -2.12 6.86
C ALA A 5 3.24 -1.69 6.18
N SER A 6 3.16 -0.41 5.80
CA SER A 6 2.01 0.13 5.10
C SER A 6 1.87 -0.39 3.66
N THR A 7 2.95 -0.76 2.95
CA THR A 7 2.83 -1.39 1.62
C THR A 7 2.38 -2.84 1.74
N ILE A 8 2.93 -3.61 2.69
CA ILE A 8 2.52 -5.00 2.94
C ILE A 8 1.03 -5.08 3.27
N GLY A 9 0.53 -4.20 4.15
CA GLY A 9 -0.90 -4.15 4.45
C GLY A 9 -1.78 -3.87 3.22
N LYS A 10 -1.27 -3.13 2.23
CA LYS A 10 -1.99 -2.90 0.97
C LYS A 10 -1.93 -4.08 0.01
N ILE A 11 -0.78 -4.77 -0.08
CA ILE A 11 -0.71 -6.07 -0.79
C ILE A 11 -1.76 -6.99 -0.19
N TYR A 12 -1.83 -7.03 1.15
CA TYR A 12 -2.77 -7.85 1.86
C TYR A 12 -4.23 -7.53 1.50
N ILE A 13 -4.63 -6.25 1.50
CA ILE A 13 -5.97 -5.83 1.06
C ILE A 13 -6.27 -6.27 -0.39
N ALA A 14 -5.28 -6.19 -1.29
CA ALA A 14 -5.44 -6.62 -2.68
C ALA A 14 -5.63 -8.14 -2.82
N VAL A 15 -4.82 -8.92 -2.10
CA VAL A 15 -4.91 -10.39 -2.02
C VAL A 15 -6.27 -10.81 -1.44
N HIS A 16 -6.62 -10.26 -0.28
CA HIS A 16 -7.87 -10.52 0.42
C HIS A 16 -9.08 -10.32 -0.49
N ARG A 17 -9.14 -9.18 -1.18
CA ARG A 17 -10.23 -8.86 -2.12
C ARG A 17 -10.32 -9.84 -3.28
N TYR A 18 -9.19 -10.27 -3.83
CA TYR A 18 -9.20 -11.29 -4.89
C TYR A 18 -9.84 -12.59 -4.39
N PHE A 19 -9.46 -13.05 -3.19
CA PHE A 19 -10.06 -14.24 -2.60
C PHE A 19 -11.54 -14.07 -2.27
N THR A 20 -11.96 -12.90 -1.76
CA THR A 20 -13.38 -12.59 -1.52
C THR A 20 -14.20 -12.65 -2.81
N LEU A 21 -13.67 -12.14 -3.94
CA LEU A 21 -14.36 -12.20 -5.22
C LEU A 21 -14.39 -13.63 -5.80
N ARG A 22 -13.34 -14.41 -5.55
CA ARG A 22 -13.22 -15.79 -6.04
C ARG A 22 -14.11 -16.78 -5.29
N SER A 23 -14.36 -16.57 -4.00
CA SER A 23 -15.04 -17.58 -3.17
C SER A 23 -16.49 -17.85 -3.55
N GLN A 24 -17.14 -17.00 -4.38
CA GLN A 24 -18.49 -17.13 -4.97
C GLN A 24 -19.67 -17.36 -4.00
N GLN A 25 -19.40 -17.81 -2.78
CA GLN A 25 -20.36 -17.90 -1.71
C GLN A 25 -20.62 -16.47 -1.25
N LEU A 26 -21.85 -16.01 -1.44
CA LEU A 26 -22.36 -14.71 -0.99
C LEU A 26 -23.11 -14.85 0.34
N THR A 27 -23.10 -16.04 0.95
CA THR A 27 -23.74 -16.33 2.23
C THR A 27 -22.84 -15.83 3.37
N GLU A 28 -23.11 -14.61 3.83
CA GLU A 28 -22.33 -13.88 4.85
C GLU A 28 -22.02 -14.70 6.12
N ASN A 29 -22.90 -15.60 6.55
CA ASN A 29 -22.82 -16.22 7.88
C ASN A 29 -21.73 -17.31 8.03
N VAL A 30 -21.52 -18.18 7.04
CA VAL A 30 -20.46 -19.20 7.08
C VAL A 30 -19.11 -18.59 6.76
N ILE A 31 -19.13 -17.55 5.92
CA ILE A 31 -17.94 -16.80 5.55
C ILE A 31 -17.42 -16.04 6.75
N LEU A 32 -18.25 -15.32 7.52
CA LEU A 32 -17.82 -14.59 8.71
C LEU A 32 -17.05 -15.47 9.72
N ALA A 33 -17.47 -16.73 9.91
CA ALA A 33 -16.80 -17.66 10.82
C ALA A 33 -15.42 -18.13 10.30
N LEU A 34 -15.33 -18.59 9.04
CA LEU A 34 -14.06 -19.01 8.42
C LEU A 34 -13.12 -17.82 8.10
N TYR A 35 -13.69 -16.64 7.82
CA TYR A 35 -12.97 -15.40 7.58
C TYR A 35 -12.39 -14.81 8.85
N SER A 36 -13.05 -14.94 9.99
CA SER A 36 -12.55 -14.42 11.27
C SER A 36 -11.14 -14.96 11.55
N ASP A 37 -10.98 -16.29 11.45
CA ASP A 37 -9.70 -16.93 11.73
C ASP A 37 -8.66 -16.61 10.66
N THR A 38 -9.05 -16.66 9.38
CA THR A 38 -8.12 -16.39 8.27
C THR A 38 -7.64 -14.93 8.26
N ASN A 39 -8.54 -13.97 8.50
CA ASN A 39 -8.17 -12.56 8.59
C ASN A 39 -7.30 -12.26 9.80
N SER A 40 -7.55 -12.88 10.95
CA SER A 40 -6.73 -12.70 12.14
C SER A 40 -5.29 -13.19 11.91
N GLN A 41 -5.12 -14.35 11.26
CA GLN A 41 -3.81 -14.90 10.91
C GLN A 41 -3.05 -13.99 9.94
N LEU A 42 -3.75 -13.46 8.94
CA LEU A 42 -3.13 -12.60 7.95
C LEU A 42 -2.78 -11.22 8.51
N LEU A 43 -3.60 -10.68 9.42
CA LEU A 43 -3.29 -9.47 10.18
C LEU A 43 -2.07 -9.69 11.09
N LEU A 44 -2.00 -10.83 11.78
CA LEU A 44 -0.84 -11.22 12.57
C LEU A 44 0.42 -11.33 11.70
N MET A 45 0.32 -11.96 10.53
CA MET A 45 1.43 -12.02 9.56
C MET A 45 1.89 -10.62 9.14
N GLN A 46 0.97 -9.68 8.89
CA GLN A 46 1.34 -8.31 8.54
C GLN A 46 2.20 -7.65 9.65
N PHE A 47 1.82 -7.83 10.92
CA PHE A 47 2.59 -7.31 12.05
C PHE A 47 3.92 -8.04 12.22
N ALA A 48 3.92 -9.38 12.14
CA ALA A 48 5.13 -10.18 12.25
C ALA A 48 6.16 -9.82 11.18
N ILE A 49 5.75 -9.70 9.91
CA ILE A 49 6.64 -9.29 8.81
C ILE A 49 7.15 -7.85 9.05
N SER A 50 6.30 -6.96 9.55
CA SER A 50 6.72 -5.59 9.88
C SER A 50 7.80 -5.54 10.97
N ILE A 51 7.71 -6.42 11.97
CA ILE A 51 8.71 -6.57 13.04
C ILE A 51 10.01 -7.19 12.48
N LEU A 52 9.90 -8.25 11.68
CA LEU A 52 11.06 -8.90 11.06
C LEU A 52 11.85 -7.93 10.17
N LEU A 53 11.14 -7.09 9.41
CA LEU A 53 11.76 -6.04 8.62
C LEU A 53 12.42 -4.95 9.47
N PHE A 54 12.16 -4.86 10.77
CA PHE A 54 12.84 -3.90 11.65
C PHE A 54 14.19 -4.40 12.16
N VAL A 55 14.43 -5.72 12.15
CA VAL A 55 15.62 -6.35 12.77
C VAL A 55 16.94 -5.78 12.23
N HIS A 56 17.00 -5.39 10.95
CA HIS A 56 18.22 -4.84 10.35
C HIS A 56 18.56 -3.40 10.80
N VAL A 57 17.62 -2.66 11.38
CA VAL A 57 17.87 -1.31 11.93
C VAL A 57 18.38 -1.38 13.36
N TRP A 58 18.04 -2.46 14.09
CA TRP A 58 18.42 -2.61 15.49
C TRP A 58 19.93 -2.49 15.75
N PRO A 59 20.83 -3.09 14.94
CA PRO A 59 22.27 -2.96 15.15
C PRO A 59 22.89 -1.71 14.49
N ALA A 60 22.09 -0.76 13.99
CA ALA A 60 22.60 0.35 13.20
C ALA A 60 23.46 1.32 14.01
N GLY A 61 24.54 1.81 13.40
CA GLY A 61 25.33 2.91 13.95
C GLY A 61 24.61 4.25 13.76
N PHE A 62 24.94 5.21 14.63
CA PHE A 62 24.47 6.59 14.53
C PHE A 62 25.63 7.52 14.18
N LYS A 63 25.37 8.44 13.24
CA LYS A 63 26.23 9.59 12.98
C LYS A 63 25.78 10.76 13.82
N TYR A 64 26.71 11.25 14.64
CA TYR A 64 26.50 12.41 15.48
C TYR A 64 26.93 13.67 14.75
N VAL A 65 26.13 14.73 14.86
CA VAL A 65 26.43 16.07 14.38
C VAL A 65 26.54 16.96 15.60
N PHE A 66 27.58 17.78 15.66
CA PHE A 66 27.82 18.67 16.80
C PHE A 66 27.22 20.04 16.48
N VAL A 67 26.17 20.43 17.21
CA VAL A 67 25.49 21.73 17.03
C VAL A 67 25.43 22.44 18.37
N GLY A 68 26.09 23.59 18.47
CA GLY A 68 26.05 24.44 19.67
C GLY A 68 26.66 23.79 20.93
N GLY A 69 27.72 22.98 20.78
CA GLY A 69 28.34 22.31 21.94
C GLY A 69 27.68 20.99 22.33
N VAL A 70 26.59 20.59 21.67
CA VAL A 70 25.85 19.36 21.96
C VAL A 70 25.94 18.39 20.79
N SER A 71 26.21 17.12 21.10
CA SER A 71 26.18 16.03 20.14
C SER A 71 24.73 15.57 19.93
N ILE A 72 24.20 15.79 18.73
CA ILE A 72 22.87 15.32 18.33
C ILE A 72 23.00 14.18 17.32
N VAL A 73 22.12 13.17 17.42
CA VAL A 73 22.03 12.12 16.40
C VAL A 73 21.45 12.73 15.14
N GLY A 74 22.29 12.94 14.13
CA GLY A 74 21.90 13.59 12.88
C GLY A 74 21.44 12.60 11.80
N ALA A 75 22.04 11.41 11.77
CA ALA A 75 21.70 10.38 10.78
C ALA A 75 22.06 8.96 11.27
N LEU A 76 21.55 7.95 10.59
CA LEU A 76 22.07 6.58 10.67
C LEU A 76 23.40 6.50 9.90
N ASP A 77 24.19 5.45 10.16
CA ASP A 77 25.37 5.18 9.35
C ASP A 77 25.02 4.99 7.86
N ASP A 78 25.96 5.30 6.97
CA ASP A 78 25.71 5.30 5.52
C ASP A 78 25.34 3.92 4.97
N ALA A 79 25.92 2.85 5.54
CA ALA A 79 25.62 1.49 5.14
C ALA A 79 24.19 1.11 5.53
N THR A 80 23.75 1.43 6.75
CA THR A 80 22.37 1.23 7.20
C THR A 80 21.39 2.05 6.36
N VAL A 81 21.73 3.30 6.03
CA VAL A 81 20.89 4.14 5.15
C VAL A 81 20.77 3.51 3.76
N LEU A 82 21.87 3.02 3.20
CA LEU A 82 21.88 2.36 1.89
C LEU A 82 21.05 1.07 1.92
N ILE A 83 21.24 0.21 2.92
CA ILE A 83 20.47 -1.03 3.12
C ILE A 83 18.97 -0.72 3.23
N SER A 84 18.61 0.26 4.06
CA SER A 84 17.21 0.69 4.25
C SER A 84 16.60 1.18 2.93
N LYS A 85 17.33 1.99 2.16
CA LYS A 85 16.88 2.49 0.84
C LYS A 85 16.64 1.34 -0.14
N THR A 86 17.57 0.39 -0.21
CA THR A 86 17.43 -0.81 -1.06
C THR A 86 16.19 -1.62 -0.68
N ILE A 87 16.00 -1.94 0.60
CA ILE A 87 14.82 -2.67 1.09
C ILE A 87 13.52 -1.92 0.75
N HIS A 88 13.51 -0.60 0.91
CA HIS A 88 12.36 0.23 0.58
C HIS A 88 12.01 0.14 -0.92
N ILE A 89 12.98 0.33 -1.81
CA ILE A 89 12.77 0.27 -3.27
C ILE A 89 12.29 -1.13 -3.67
N SER A 90 12.96 -2.19 -3.21
CA SER A 90 12.59 -3.58 -3.51
C SER A 90 11.16 -3.89 -3.04
N SER A 91 10.79 -3.43 -1.84
CA SER A 91 9.43 -3.63 -1.29
C SER A 91 8.37 -2.92 -2.12
N TYR A 92 8.66 -1.72 -2.64
CA TYR A 92 7.75 -1.00 -3.52
C TYR A 92 7.59 -1.69 -4.88
N CYS A 93 8.68 -2.21 -5.47
CA CYS A 93 8.61 -2.98 -6.72
C CYS A 93 7.73 -4.23 -6.56
N ILE A 94 7.95 -5.00 -5.48
CA ILE A 94 7.12 -6.18 -5.16
C ILE A 94 5.65 -5.76 -4.98
N PHE A 95 5.39 -4.69 -4.23
CA PHE A 95 4.05 -4.16 -4.05
C PHE A 95 3.37 -3.84 -5.39
N ILE A 96 4.04 -3.13 -6.30
CA ILE A 96 3.48 -2.75 -7.60
C ILE A 96 3.12 -4.00 -8.42
N ILE A 97 4.02 -4.98 -8.50
CA ILE A 97 3.80 -6.22 -9.25
C ILE A 97 2.61 -6.98 -8.66
N CYS A 98 2.64 -7.30 -7.36
CA CYS A 98 1.58 -8.05 -6.71
C CYS A 98 0.23 -7.34 -6.84
N ASN A 99 0.20 -6.04 -6.57
CA ASN A 99 -1.04 -5.28 -6.60
C ASN A 99 -1.62 -5.15 -8.01
N ALA A 100 -0.78 -5.00 -9.04
CA ALA A 100 -1.22 -5.03 -10.44
C ALA A 100 -1.80 -6.40 -10.82
N THR A 101 -1.11 -7.49 -10.47
CA THR A 101 -1.58 -8.87 -10.73
C THR A 101 -2.91 -9.15 -10.03
N PHE A 102 -3.03 -8.89 -8.73
CA PHE A 102 -4.27 -9.15 -7.98
C PHE A 102 -5.41 -8.23 -8.39
N THR A 103 -5.13 -6.99 -8.79
CA THR A 103 -6.16 -6.09 -9.33
C THR A 103 -6.67 -6.61 -10.67
N PHE A 104 -5.79 -7.04 -11.57
CA PHE A 104 -6.18 -7.65 -12.84
C PHE A 104 -7.02 -8.93 -12.63
N LEU A 105 -6.57 -9.83 -11.74
CA LEU A 105 -7.31 -11.04 -11.40
C LEU A 105 -8.68 -10.72 -10.78
N SER A 106 -8.76 -9.72 -9.89
CA SER A 106 -10.01 -9.26 -9.29
C SER A 106 -10.97 -8.71 -10.36
N CYS A 107 -10.47 -7.94 -11.33
CA CYS A 107 -11.29 -7.47 -12.46
C CYS A 107 -11.83 -8.64 -13.28
N ARG A 108 -11.01 -9.68 -13.53
CA ARG A 108 -11.43 -10.87 -14.27
C ARG A 108 -12.55 -11.63 -13.54
N GLU A 109 -12.39 -11.87 -12.24
CA GLU A 109 -13.43 -12.55 -11.46
C GLU A 109 -14.69 -11.68 -11.32
N LEU A 110 -14.57 -10.35 -11.23
CA LEU A 110 -15.74 -9.47 -11.27
C LEU A 110 -16.52 -9.58 -12.58
N MET A 111 -15.83 -9.65 -13.73
CA MET A 111 -16.48 -9.88 -15.03
C MET A 111 -17.18 -11.24 -15.09
N ARG A 112 -16.58 -12.27 -14.48
CA ARG A 112 -17.18 -13.61 -14.38
C ARG A 112 -18.45 -13.57 -13.52
N VAL A 113 -18.39 -12.94 -12.34
CA VAL A 113 -19.56 -12.75 -11.45
C VAL A 113 -20.65 -11.97 -12.17
N LYS A 114 -20.29 -10.90 -12.90
CA LYS A 114 -21.25 -10.13 -13.69
C LYS A 114 -22.05 -11.00 -14.68
N ARG A 115 -21.40 -11.96 -15.37
CA ARG A 115 -22.06 -12.86 -16.32
C ARG A 115 -23.02 -13.84 -15.62
N MET A 116 -22.65 -14.38 -14.47
CA MET A 116 -23.51 -15.32 -13.71
C MET A 116 -24.73 -14.63 -13.09
N VAL A 117 -24.67 -13.30 -12.95
CA VAL A 117 -25.65 -12.48 -12.25
C VAL A 117 -26.78 -12.00 -13.16
N GLU A 118 -26.66 -12.10 -14.48
CA GLU A 118 -27.70 -11.64 -15.41
C GLU A 118 -29.06 -12.34 -15.19
N GLU A 119 -29.08 -13.46 -14.44
CA GLU A 119 -30.29 -14.20 -14.06
C GLU A 119 -30.98 -13.71 -12.76
N ASN A 120 -30.31 -12.90 -11.91
CA ASN A 120 -30.86 -12.38 -10.64
C ASN A 120 -30.66 -10.85 -10.53
N VAL A 121 -31.67 -10.08 -10.93
CA VAL A 121 -31.47 -8.71 -11.46
C VAL A 121 -31.13 -7.64 -10.41
N ASP A 122 -31.70 -7.68 -9.20
CA ASP A 122 -31.64 -6.52 -8.30
C ASP A 122 -30.51 -6.58 -7.26
N THR A 123 -30.45 -7.63 -6.44
CA THR A 123 -29.43 -7.78 -5.38
C THR A 123 -28.02 -7.78 -5.97
N ALA A 124 -27.84 -8.46 -7.09
CA ALA A 124 -26.52 -8.64 -7.64
C ALA A 124 -26.02 -7.43 -8.44
N ARG A 125 -26.93 -6.58 -8.96
CA ARG A 125 -26.57 -5.25 -9.49
C ARG A 125 -26.01 -4.33 -8.40
N ALA A 126 -26.56 -4.39 -7.18
CA ALA A 126 -26.03 -3.63 -6.04
C ALA A 126 -24.62 -4.10 -5.62
N ILE A 127 -24.39 -5.42 -5.63
CA ILE A 127 -23.07 -6.01 -5.34
C ILE A 127 -22.04 -5.57 -6.40
N ILE A 128 -22.37 -5.68 -7.69
CA ILE A 128 -21.48 -5.26 -8.78
C ILE A 128 -21.11 -3.78 -8.67
N ARG A 129 -22.09 -2.91 -8.37
CA ARG A 129 -21.83 -1.48 -8.18
C ARG A 129 -20.87 -1.22 -7.03
N THR A 130 -21.05 -1.92 -5.91
CA THR A 130 -20.17 -1.82 -4.74
C THR A 130 -18.75 -2.28 -5.05
N GLN A 131 -18.61 -3.43 -5.72
CA GLN A 131 -17.31 -3.97 -6.13
C GLN A 131 -16.58 -3.06 -7.13
N ARG A 132 -17.31 -2.49 -8.11
CA ARG A 132 -16.74 -1.53 -9.07
C ARG A 132 -16.16 -0.31 -8.36
N ASN A 133 -16.90 0.25 -7.40
CA ASN A 133 -16.44 1.40 -6.65
C ASN A 133 -15.20 1.07 -5.81
N MET A 134 -15.14 -0.13 -5.21
CA MET A 134 -13.96 -0.59 -4.47
C MET A 134 -12.74 -0.78 -5.39
N ILE A 135 -12.92 -1.28 -6.62
CA ILE A 135 -11.83 -1.37 -7.61
C ILE A 135 -11.30 0.02 -7.93
N LEU A 136 -12.15 1.01 -8.19
CA LEU A 136 -11.72 2.39 -8.46
C LEU A 136 -10.90 2.97 -7.32
N VAL A 137 -11.33 2.79 -6.08
CA VAL A 137 -10.59 3.23 -4.88
C VAL A 137 -9.20 2.62 -4.85
N VAL A 138 -9.09 1.31 -5.06
CA VAL A 138 -7.78 0.65 -4.99
C VAL A 138 -6.91 1.05 -6.18
N THR A 139 -7.46 1.18 -7.39
CA THR A 139 -6.70 1.68 -8.54
C THR A 139 -6.12 3.07 -8.27
N ALA A 140 -6.92 4.00 -7.72
CA ALA A 140 -6.44 5.33 -7.34
C ALA A 140 -5.30 5.25 -6.29
N CYS A 141 -5.45 4.40 -5.28
CA CYS A 141 -4.42 4.14 -4.28
C CYS A 141 -3.15 3.51 -4.87
N SER A 142 -3.30 2.65 -5.87
CA SER A 142 -2.19 1.99 -6.57
C SER A 142 -1.37 3.00 -7.35
N ILE A 143 -2.05 3.87 -8.12
CA ILE A 143 -1.43 4.92 -8.91
C ILE A 143 -0.69 5.91 -8.01
N SER A 144 -1.30 6.37 -6.91
CA SER A 144 -0.64 7.31 -5.99
C SER A 144 0.62 6.71 -5.36
N HIS A 145 0.59 5.41 -5.02
CA HIS A 145 1.77 4.71 -4.51
C HIS A 145 2.84 4.49 -5.57
N PHE A 146 2.45 4.25 -6.82
CA PHE A 146 3.38 4.19 -7.94
C PHE A 146 4.12 5.53 -8.12
N VAL A 147 3.39 6.65 -8.09
CA VAL A 147 3.97 8.01 -8.15
C VAL A 147 4.95 8.23 -6.99
N LYS A 148 4.58 7.83 -5.77
CA LYS A 148 5.47 7.92 -4.61
C LYS A 148 6.72 7.05 -4.77
N ALA A 149 6.59 5.82 -5.26
CA ALA A 149 7.73 4.94 -5.50
C ALA A 149 8.67 5.50 -6.57
N ALA A 150 8.13 6.01 -7.67
CA ALA A 150 8.90 6.66 -8.73
C ALA A 150 9.67 7.88 -8.20
N GLN A 151 9.03 8.73 -7.38
CA GLN A 151 9.67 9.87 -6.75
C GLN A 151 10.80 9.45 -5.78
N GLN A 152 10.60 8.39 -5.00
CA GLN A 152 11.64 7.87 -4.09
C GLN A 152 12.81 7.24 -4.85
N TYR A 153 12.53 6.55 -5.95
CA TYR A 153 13.55 6.01 -6.85
C TYR A 153 14.37 7.14 -7.49
N ASP A 154 13.71 8.19 -7.98
CA ASP A 154 14.37 9.36 -8.53
C ASP A 154 15.26 10.07 -7.49
N LEU A 155 14.77 10.24 -6.25
CA LEU A 155 15.58 10.77 -5.14
C LEU A 155 16.80 9.88 -4.83
N PHE A 156 16.64 8.57 -4.91
CA PHE A 156 17.74 7.61 -4.75
C PHE A 156 18.79 7.79 -5.84
N MET A 157 18.37 7.84 -7.10
CA MET A 157 19.26 8.02 -8.25
C MET A 157 20.05 9.32 -8.14
N VAL A 158 19.38 10.45 -7.87
CA VAL A 158 20.05 11.75 -7.67
C VAL A 158 21.05 11.72 -6.52
N GLY A 159 20.73 11.01 -5.45
CA GLY A 159 21.63 10.84 -4.30
C GLY A 159 22.87 10.00 -4.61
N VAL A 160 22.76 9.02 -5.52
CA VAL A 160 23.88 8.15 -5.94
C VAL A 160 24.73 8.81 -7.02
N THR A 161 24.11 9.46 -8.01
CA THR A 161 24.81 10.04 -9.17
C THR A 161 25.41 11.43 -8.90
N LEU A 162 25.44 11.88 -7.64
CA LEU A 162 26.06 13.15 -7.21
C LEU A 162 25.57 14.40 -7.96
N HIS A 163 24.33 14.39 -8.50
CA HIS A 163 23.70 15.59 -9.06
C HIS A 163 23.19 16.50 -7.94
N ALA A 164 24.11 17.02 -7.12
CA ALA A 164 23.83 17.82 -5.93
C ALA A 164 22.94 19.05 -6.23
N ILE A 165 23.03 19.58 -7.46
CA ILE A 165 22.22 20.71 -7.92
C ILE A 165 20.71 20.38 -7.97
N GLN A 166 20.34 19.14 -8.30
CA GLN A 166 18.93 18.75 -8.45
C GLN A 166 18.29 18.28 -7.13
N TYR A 167 19.11 17.91 -6.14
CA TYR A 167 18.66 17.38 -4.86
C TYR A 167 17.64 18.29 -4.11
N PRO A 168 17.85 19.61 -3.94
CA PRO A 168 16.90 20.46 -3.22
C PRO A 168 15.52 20.54 -3.90
N ILE A 169 15.48 20.55 -5.23
CA ILE A 169 14.21 20.58 -6.00
C ILE A 169 13.44 19.28 -5.78
N LYS A 170 14.12 18.13 -5.81
CA LYS A 170 13.50 16.81 -5.62
C LYS A 170 13.00 16.58 -4.19
N ILE A 171 13.69 17.16 -3.20
CA ILE A 171 13.21 17.20 -1.82
C ILE A 171 11.91 17.99 -1.71
N LEU A 172 11.78 19.13 -2.39
CA LEU A 172 10.57 19.95 -2.33
C LEU A 172 9.35 19.22 -2.92
N GLN A 173 9.55 18.27 -3.83
CA GLN A 173 8.49 17.44 -4.41
C GLN A 173 8.07 16.27 -3.49
N TYR A 174 8.90 15.89 -2.53
CA TYR A 174 8.63 14.75 -1.64
C TYR A 174 7.31 14.89 -0.84
N PRO A 175 6.99 16.03 -0.21
CA PRO A 175 5.72 16.21 0.48
C PRO A 175 4.50 16.05 -0.43
N ILE A 176 4.61 16.42 -1.71
CA ILE A 176 3.50 16.32 -2.67
C ILE A 176 3.20 14.85 -2.97
N ALA A 177 4.21 14.08 -3.35
CA ALA A 177 4.04 12.65 -3.64
C ALA A 177 3.61 11.87 -2.38
N ASN A 178 4.17 12.22 -1.22
CA ASN A 178 3.78 11.61 0.05
C ASN A 178 2.35 11.98 0.47
N GLY A 179 1.97 13.25 0.33
CA GLY A 179 0.62 13.74 0.59
C GLY A 179 -0.41 13.07 -0.31
N LEU A 180 -0.14 13.00 -1.62
CA LEU A 180 -0.98 12.29 -2.58
C LEU A 180 -1.19 10.84 -2.15
N ALA A 181 -0.12 10.09 -1.86
CA ALA A 181 -0.23 8.71 -1.42
C ALA A 181 -1.00 8.54 -0.10
N THR A 182 -0.90 9.51 0.80
CA THR A 182 -1.56 9.48 2.12
C THR A 182 -3.06 9.80 2.01
N TYR A 183 -3.41 10.84 1.27
CA TYR A 183 -4.78 11.35 1.22
C TYR A 183 -5.65 10.74 0.12
N VAL A 184 -5.07 10.08 -0.91
CA VAL A 184 -5.91 9.52 -1.98
C VAL A 184 -6.88 8.46 -1.48
N SER A 185 -6.48 7.65 -0.48
CA SER A 185 -7.33 6.57 0.04
C SER A 185 -8.60 7.10 0.73
N PRO A 186 -8.51 7.99 1.75
CA PRO A 186 -9.71 8.55 2.37
C PRO A 186 -10.55 9.37 1.37
N VAL A 187 -9.91 10.17 0.50
CA VAL A 187 -10.62 10.96 -0.51
C VAL A 187 -11.38 10.06 -1.49
N ALA A 188 -10.72 9.02 -2.01
CA ALA A 188 -11.36 8.06 -2.90
C ALA A 188 -12.51 7.31 -2.19
N LEU A 189 -12.34 6.93 -0.92
CA LEU A 189 -13.42 6.31 -0.15
C LEU A 189 -14.64 7.22 -0.01
N VAL A 190 -14.46 8.51 0.30
CA VAL A 190 -15.58 9.47 0.38
C VAL A 190 -16.26 9.65 -0.98
N ILE A 191 -15.48 9.75 -2.05
CA ILE A 191 -16.02 9.95 -3.41
C ILE A 191 -16.76 8.70 -3.93
N PHE A 192 -16.23 7.50 -3.70
CA PHE A 192 -16.75 6.28 -4.32
C PHE A 192 -17.62 5.42 -3.41
N SER A 193 -17.55 5.55 -2.08
CA SER A 193 -18.37 4.78 -1.13
C SER A 193 -19.61 5.54 -0.69
N ALA A 194 -20.78 5.09 -1.16
CA ALA A 194 -22.06 5.64 -0.72
C ALA A 194 -22.30 5.43 0.79
N THR A 195 -21.82 4.32 1.34
CA THR A 195 -21.92 4.01 2.77
C THR A 195 -21.13 5.00 3.62
N VAL A 196 -19.92 5.38 3.18
CA VAL A 196 -19.11 6.38 3.88
C VAL A 196 -19.80 7.74 3.84
N ARG A 197 -20.29 8.18 2.67
CA ARG A 197 -21.02 9.46 2.56
C ARG A 197 -22.28 9.55 3.39
N ARG A 198 -22.98 8.43 3.61
CA ARG A 198 -24.19 8.42 4.45
C ARG A 198 -23.86 8.55 5.95
N ARG A 199 -22.63 8.24 6.35
CA ARG A 199 -22.16 8.26 7.74
C ARG A 199 -21.40 9.55 8.11
N LEU A 200 -21.12 10.41 7.14
CA LEU A 200 -20.58 11.76 7.32
C LEU A 200 -21.73 12.75 7.47
#